data_AF-A0A3P7RLB6-F1
#
_entry.id   AF-A0A3P7RLB6-F1
#
_cell.length_a   1.000
_cell.length_b   1.000
_cell.length_c   1.000
_cell.angle_alpha   90.00
_cell.angle_beta   90.00
_cell.angle_gamma   90.00
#
_symmetry.space_group_name_H-M   'P 1'
#
loop_
_entity.id
_entity.type
_entity.pdbx_description
1 polymer ?
#
loop_
_entity_poly.entity_id
_entity_poly.type
_entity_poly.pdbx_seq_one_letter_code
_entity_poly.pdbx_strand_id
1 'polypeptide(L)'
;MTASTGELASSVACSRCKEHAAEVAALTAEHRRMLLELEDNLTRRFNEEKAAAVEQAQAALTETLEQERALAQETLESAETRFNEAIVQTKRRQWCRNCLKEAIYHCCWNTSYCSIPCQQEHWQKEHKRQCRRKR
;
A
#
# COMPACT_ATOMS: atom_id res chain seq x y z
N MET A 1 81.62 -33.32 46.88
CA MET A 1 80.35 -33.48 46.11
C MET A 1 79.24 -33.23 47.15
N THR A 2 78.36 -32.25 47.08
CA THR A 2 77.62 -31.69 45.96
C THR A 2 77.16 -30.27 46.30
N ALA A 3 76.88 -29.50 45.24
CA ALA A 3 76.39 -28.13 45.25
C ALA A 3 75.09 -27.91 46.04
N SER A 4 74.85 -26.67 46.44
CA SER A 4 73.50 -26.12 46.41
C SER A 4 73.57 -24.65 46.02
N THR A 5 73.35 -24.43 44.73
CA THR A 5 73.00 -23.15 44.12
C THR A 5 71.60 -22.75 44.56
N GLY A 6 71.40 -21.48 44.87
CA GLY A 6 70.05 -20.93 44.86
C GLY A 6 69.95 -19.70 45.74
N GLU A 7 70.19 -18.54 45.14
CA GLU A 7 69.44 -17.31 45.39
C GLU A 7 70.09 -16.21 44.56
N LEU A 8 69.34 -15.63 43.62
CA LEU A 8 69.42 -14.24 43.15
C LEU A 8 68.39 -14.05 42.03
N ALA A 9 67.11 -14.16 42.37
CA ALA A 9 66.04 -13.54 41.60
C ALA A 9 65.85 -12.12 42.15
N SER A 10 66.70 -11.18 41.73
CA SER A 10 66.54 -9.76 42.09
C SER A 10 65.59 -9.09 41.10
N SER A 11 64.36 -8.88 41.55
CA SER A 11 63.29 -8.19 40.86
C SER A 11 63.49 -6.67 40.85
N VAL A 12 64.52 -6.18 40.15
CA VAL A 12 64.61 -4.75 39.83
C VAL A 12 63.95 -4.55 38.47
N ALA A 13 62.63 -4.40 38.49
CA ALA A 13 61.91 -3.92 37.33
C ALA A 13 62.49 -2.54 36.92
N CYS A 14 63.21 -2.53 35.80
CA CYS A 14 63.84 -1.35 35.22
C CYS A 14 62.82 -0.21 35.11
N SER A 15 63.15 0.98 35.65
CA SER A 15 62.25 2.14 35.68
C SER A 15 61.73 2.51 34.28
N ARG A 16 62.58 2.40 33.26
CA ARG A 16 62.21 2.57 31.84
C ARG A 16 61.16 1.56 31.35
N CYS A 17 61.21 0.32 31.83
CA CYS A 17 60.22 -0.70 31.47
C CYS A 17 58.87 -0.45 32.16
N LYS A 18 58.87 0.11 33.38
CA LYS A 18 57.66 0.53 34.08
C LYS A 18 57.01 1.74 33.41
N GLU A 19 57.82 2.72 33.02
CA GLU A 19 57.38 3.92 32.28
C GLU A 19 56.78 3.54 30.93
N HIS A 20 57.45 2.66 30.17
CA HIS A 20 56.93 2.20 28.88
C HIS A 20 55.63 1.39 29.02
N ALA A 21 55.52 0.51 30.02
CA ALA A 21 54.29 -0.23 30.28
C ALA A 21 53.12 0.71 30.66
N ALA A 22 53.40 1.78 31.43
CA ALA A 22 52.41 2.79 31.76
C ALA A 22 51.97 3.61 30.55
N GLU A 23 52.91 3.97 29.67
CA GLU A 23 52.63 4.69 28.41
C GLU A 23 51.78 3.85 27.45
N VAL A 24 52.10 2.56 27.28
CA VAL A 24 51.30 1.62 26.49
C VAL A 24 49.89 1.45 27.06
N ALA A 25 49.75 1.36 28.39
CA ALA A 25 48.46 1.27 29.06
C ALA A 25 47.62 2.55 28.88
N ALA A 26 48.25 3.72 28.94
CA ALA A 26 47.58 5.00 28.69
C ALA A 26 47.08 5.10 27.24
N LEU A 27 47.92 4.75 26.27
CA LEU A 27 47.56 4.74 24.84
C LEU A 27 46.44 3.74 24.53
N THR A 28 46.45 2.55 25.15
CA THR A 28 45.36 1.57 24.96
C THR A 28 44.05 2.02 25.59
N ALA A 29 44.10 2.69 26.75
CA ALA A 29 42.91 3.29 27.35
C ALA A 29 42.34 4.42 26.48
N GLU A 30 43.21 5.26 25.90
CA GLU A 30 42.82 6.32 24.99
C GLU A 30 42.22 5.79 23.67
N HIS A 31 42.85 4.80 23.04
CA HIS A 31 42.26 4.13 21.86
C HIS A 31 40.91 3.49 22.18
N ARG A 32 40.76 2.84 23.34
CA ARG A 32 39.47 2.25 23.74
C ARG A 32 38.39 3.33 23.91
N ARG A 33 38.73 4.48 24.51
CA ARG A 33 37.82 5.63 24.63
C ARG A 33 37.40 6.13 23.24
N MET A 34 38.36 6.30 22.33
CA MET A 34 38.11 6.76 20.97
C MET A 34 37.23 5.80 20.17
N LEU A 35 37.43 4.48 20.31
CA LEU A 35 36.60 3.47 19.66
C LEU A 35 35.15 3.51 20.15
N LEU A 36 34.93 3.64 21.47
CA LEU A 36 33.59 3.77 22.04
C LEU A 36 32.88 5.04 21.57
N GLU A 37 33.61 6.17 21.52
CA GLU A 37 33.07 7.43 21.02
C GLU A 37 32.71 7.35 19.53
N LEU A 38 33.52 6.64 18.74
CA LEU A 38 33.21 6.39 17.32
C LEU A 38 31.98 5.50 17.16
N GLU A 39 31.87 4.42 17.94
CA GLU A 39 30.72 3.51 17.91
C GLU A 39 29.42 4.22 18.29
N ASP A 40 29.43 5.05 19.34
CA ASP A 40 28.29 5.86 19.74
C ASP A 40 27.89 6.86 18.65
N ASN A 41 28.87 7.56 18.06
CA ASN A 41 28.60 8.48 16.96
C ASN A 41 28.03 7.78 15.73
N LEU A 42 28.55 6.61 15.36
CA LEU A 42 28.02 5.83 14.23
C LEU A 42 26.59 5.36 14.51
N THR A 43 26.33 4.86 15.71
CA THR A 43 24.99 4.40 16.12
C THR A 43 24.00 5.55 16.11
N ARG A 44 24.38 6.71 16.66
CA ARG A 44 23.55 7.92 16.66
C ARG A 44 23.22 8.37 15.25
N ARG A 45 24.23 8.51 14.38
CA ARG A 45 24.04 8.92 12.97
C ARG A 45 23.15 7.95 12.22
N PHE A 46 23.40 6.65 12.37
CA PHE A 46 22.58 5.62 11.73
C PHE A 46 21.11 5.70 12.16
N ASN A 47 20.85 5.92 13.46
CA ASN A 47 19.49 6.05 13.96
C ASN A 47 18.81 7.34 13.46
N GLU A 48 19.54 8.45 13.40
CA GLU A 48 19.06 9.73 12.83
C GLU A 48 18.70 9.57 11.35
N GLU A 49 19.60 9.00 10.55
CA GLU A 49 19.38 8.75 9.13
C GLU A 49 18.21 7.79 8.89
N LYS A 50 18.13 6.71 9.69
CA LYS A 50 17.00 5.77 9.63
C LYS A 50 15.68 6.44 9.98
N ALA A 51 15.65 7.28 11.01
CA ALA A 51 14.44 8.01 11.40
C ALA A 51 13.98 8.95 10.28
N ALA A 52 14.90 9.73 9.70
CA ALA A 52 14.60 10.61 8.58
C ALA A 52 14.11 9.85 7.35
N ALA A 53 14.72 8.71 7.02
CA ALA A 53 14.31 7.87 5.89
C ALA A 53 12.90 7.28 6.10
N VAL A 54 12.57 6.85 7.33
CA VAL A 54 11.24 6.34 7.66
C VAL A 54 10.20 7.46 7.57
N GLU A 55 10.49 8.64 8.10
CA GLU A 55 9.59 9.80 8.03
C GLU A 55 9.31 10.20 6.58
N GLN A 56 10.36 10.26 5.74
CA GLN A 56 10.21 10.56 4.32
C GLN A 56 9.37 9.49 3.59
N ALA A 57 9.60 8.20 3.88
CA ALA A 57 8.82 7.11 3.30
C ALA A 57 7.35 7.15 3.74
N GLN A 58 7.08 7.50 5.00
CA GLN A 58 5.72 7.67 5.51
C GLN A 58 5.00 8.85 4.86
N ALA A 59 5.67 9.98 4.67
CA ALA A 59 5.12 11.14 3.99
C ALA A 59 4.76 10.81 2.54
N ALA A 60 5.69 10.18 1.79
CA ALA A 60 5.46 9.76 0.41
C ALA A 60 4.31 8.75 0.28
N LEU A 61 4.20 7.80 1.21
CA LEU A 61 3.11 6.83 1.24
C LEU A 61 1.76 7.53 1.52
N THR A 62 1.73 8.47 2.45
CA THR A 62 0.52 9.22 2.80
C THR A 62 0.03 10.03 1.60
N GLU A 63 0.93 10.75 0.93
CA GLU A 63 0.62 11.50 -0.28
C GLU A 63 0.07 10.59 -1.39
N THR A 64 0.72 9.44 -1.61
CA THR A 64 0.25 8.45 -2.60
C THR A 64 -1.16 7.95 -2.27
N LEU A 65 -1.43 7.65 -0.99
CA LEU A 65 -2.75 7.20 -0.55
C LEU A 65 -3.82 8.29 -0.73
N GLU A 66 -3.49 9.55 -0.49
CA GLU A 66 -4.40 10.67 -0.70
C GLU A 66 -4.72 10.87 -2.19
N GLN A 67 -3.70 10.77 -3.06
CA GLN A 67 -3.88 10.82 -4.52
C GLN A 67 -4.78 9.67 -5.02
N GLU A 68 -4.51 8.43 -4.60
CA GLU A 68 -5.32 7.28 -4.98
C GLU A 68 -6.77 7.40 -4.48
N ARG A 69 -6.98 7.94 -3.27
CA ARG A 69 -8.33 8.21 -2.76
C ARG A 69 -9.07 9.25 -3.60
N ALA A 70 -8.40 10.33 -4.00
CA ALA A 70 -8.98 11.36 -4.85
C ALA A 70 -9.38 10.79 -6.23
N LEU A 71 -8.50 10.00 -6.85
CA LEU A 71 -8.78 9.34 -8.13
C LEU A 71 -9.95 8.34 -8.03
N ALA A 72 -10.01 7.57 -6.94
CA ALA A 72 -11.12 6.66 -6.69
C ALA A 72 -12.45 7.41 -6.53
N GLN A 73 -12.45 8.54 -5.82
CA GLN A 73 -13.63 9.38 -5.67
C GLN A 73 -14.09 9.96 -7.00
N GLU A 74 -13.19 10.55 -7.80
CA GLU A 74 -13.51 11.08 -9.13
C GLU A 74 -14.09 9.98 -10.06
N THR A 75 -13.52 8.78 -9.99
CA THR A 75 -14.01 7.63 -10.76
C THR A 75 -15.44 7.26 -10.38
N LEU A 76 -15.75 7.26 -9.08
CA LEU A 76 -17.10 6.97 -8.58
C LEU A 76 -18.09 8.06 -9.01
N GLU A 77 -17.74 9.33 -8.85
CA GLU A 77 -18.59 10.46 -9.27
C GLU A 77 -18.86 10.44 -10.78
N SER A 78 -17.85 10.11 -11.59
CA SER A 78 -18.03 9.95 -13.04
C SER A 78 -18.94 8.75 -13.36
N ALA A 79 -18.81 7.64 -12.65
CA ALA A 79 -19.65 6.46 -12.85
C ALA A 79 -21.11 6.74 -12.48
N GLU A 80 -21.36 7.43 -11.36
CA GLU A 80 -22.69 7.85 -10.94
C GLU A 80 -23.34 8.79 -11.96
N THR A 81 -22.58 9.74 -12.49
CA THR A 81 -23.05 10.67 -13.53
C THR A 81 -23.48 9.90 -14.78
N ARG A 82 -22.62 9.01 -15.30
CA ARG A 82 -22.94 8.18 -16.47
C ARG A 82 -24.15 7.27 -16.23
N PHE A 83 -24.26 6.71 -15.03
CA PHE A 83 -25.39 5.88 -14.65
C PHE A 83 -26.70 6.67 -14.63
N ASN A 84 -26.70 7.87 -14.05
CA ASN A 84 -27.85 8.76 -14.03
C ASN A 84 -28.28 9.18 -15.44
N GLU A 85 -27.34 9.49 -16.32
CA GLU A 85 -27.62 9.77 -17.73
C GLU A 85 -28.25 8.57 -18.42
N ALA A 86 -27.71 7.36 -18.23
CA ALA A 86 -28.27 6.14 -18.79
C ALA A 86 -29.71 5.87 -18.30
N ILE A 87 -30.01 6.13 -17.02
CA ILE A 87 -31.37 6.04 -16.47
C ILE A 87 -32.31 7.03 -17.17
N VAL A 88 -31.89 8.29 -17.32
CA VAL A 88 -32.72 9.32 -17.96
C VAL A 88 -33.02 8.93 -19.41
N GLN A 89 -32.01 8.48 -20.16
CA GLN A 89 -32.19 7.99 -21.53
C GLN A 89 -33.12 6.77 -21.58
N THR A 90 -32.99 5.86 -20.60
CA THR A 90 -33.84 4.68 -20.49
C THR A 90 -35.31 5.07 -20.28
N LYS A 91 -35.58 5.99 -19.34
CA LYS A 91 -36.94 6.43 -19.02
C LYS A 91 -37.63 7.20 -20.17
N ARG A 92 -36.87 7.74 -21.13
CA ARG A 92 -37.39 8.50 -22.29
C ARG A 92 -37.78 7.62 -23.48
N ARG A 93 -37.48 6.31 -23.45
CA ARG A 93 -37.71 5.37 -24.56
C ARG A 93 -38.72 4.29 -24.17
N GLN A 94 -39.31 3.67 -25.19
CA GLN A 94 -40.14 2.47 -25.02
C GLN A 94 -39.28 1.22 -25.21
N TRP A 95 -39.52 0.20 -24.38
CA TRP A 95 -38.70 -1.01 -24.35
C TRP A 95 -39.51 -2.26 -24.70
N CYS A 96 -38.89 -3.17 -25.44
CA CYS A 96 -39.48 -4.42 -25.85
C CYS A 96 -39.71 -5.30 -24.63
N ARG A 97 -40.96 -5.70 -24.41
CA ARG A 97 -41.35 -6.54 -23.27
C ARG A 97 -40.70 -7.94 -23.30
N ASN A 98 -40.28 -8.40 -24.48
CA ASN A 98 -39.65 -9.71 -24.65
C ASN A 98 -38.12 -9.69 -24.46
N CYS A 99 -37.41 -8.76 -25.12
CA CYS A 99 -35.95 -8.81 -25.21
C CYS A 99 -35.23 -7.53 -24.75
N LEU A 100 -35.97 -6.55 -24.20
CA LEU A 100 -35.44 -5.30 -23.66
C LEU A 100 -34.69 -4.39 -24.65
N LYS A 101 -34.71 -4.69 -25.96
CA LYS A 101 -34.30 -3.74 -27.00
C LYS A 101 -35.33 -2.63 -27.14
N GLU A 102 -34.94 -1.50 -27.72
CA GLU A 102 -35.86 -0.40 -28.00
C GLU A 102 -37.05 -0.89 -28.84
N ALA A 103 -38.27 -0.56 -28.39
CA ALA A 103 -39.49 -0.98 -29.04
C ALA A 103 -39.90 0.01 -30.13
N ILE A 104 -40.42 -0.52 -31.22
CA ILE A 104 -40.94 0.25 -32.36
C ILE A 104 -42.44 0.02 -32.59
N TYR A 105 -43.02 -1.03 -32.00
CA TYR A 105 -44.43 -1.37 -32.10
C TYR A 105 -45.10 -1.32 -30.73
N HIS A 106 -46.25 -0.64 -30.63
CA HIS A 106 -47.07 -0.60 -29.43
C HIS A 106 -48.22 -1.62 -29.47
N CYS A 107 -48.42 -2.39 -28.39
CA CYS A 107 -49.57 -3.28 -28.26
C CYS A 107 -50.66 -2.69 -27.38
N CYS A 108 -50.38 -2.49 -26.08
CA CYS A 108 -51.24 -1.84 -25.09
C CYS A 108 -50.40 -1.27 -23.93
N TRP A 109 -51.04 -0.71 -22.89
CA TRP A 109 -50.34 -0.11 -21.74
C TRP A 109 -49.20 -1.01 -21.20
N ASN A 110 -48.02 -0.42 -21.05
CA ASN A 110 -46.80 -1.08 -20.60
C ASN A 110 -46.38 -2.35 -21.38
N THR A 111 -46.81 -2.50 -22.64
CA THR A 111 -46.40 -3.60 -23.51
C THR A 111 -46.12 -3.11 -24.93
N SER A 112 -44.84 -3.07 -25.28
CA SER A 112 -44.34 -2.69 -26.61
C SER A 112 -43.31 -3.73 -27.09
N TYR A 113 -43.00 -3.78 -28.39
CA TYR A 113 -42.09 -4.76 -28.98
C TYR A 113 -41.15 -4.14 -30.01
N CYS A 114 -39.94 -4.68 -30.13
CA CYS A 114 -39.00 -4.32 -31.19
C CYS A 114 -39.29 -5.03 -32.53
N SER A 115 -40.04 -6.14 -32.52
CA SER A 115 -40.31 -6.94 -33.71
C SER A 115 -41.53 -7.84 -33.55
N ILE A 116 -42.12 -8.29 -34.67
CA ILE A 116 -43.24 -9.25 -34.70
C ILE A 116 -42.85 -10.59 -34.03
N PRO A 117 -41.66 -11.18 -34.26
CA PRO A 117 -41.25 -12.39 -33.54
C PRO A 117 -41.28 -12.22 -32.01
N CYS A 118 -40.77 -11.10 -31.48
CA CYS A 118 -40.83 -10.80 -30.05
C CYS A 118 -42.27 -10.68 -29.54
N GLN A 119 -43.17 -10.12 -30.35
CA GLN A 119 -44.60 -10.06 -30.03
C GLN A 119 -45.21 -11.46 -29.98
N GLN A 120 -45.00 -12.30 -30.99
CA GLN A 120 -45.57 -13.65 -31.06
C GLN A 120 -45.09 -14.54 -29.92
N GLU A 121 -43.79 -14.46 -29.59
CA GLU A 121 -43.20 -15.21 -28.48
C GLU A 121 -43.84 -14.81 -27.14
N HIS A 122 -43.85 -13.52 -26.81
CA HIS A 122 -44.47 -13.02 -25.58
C HIS A 122 -45.99 -13.25 -25.57
N TRP A 123 -46.66 -13.21 -26.74
CA TRP A 123 -48.07 -13.51 -26.91
C TRP A 123 -48.42 -14.94 -26.52
N GLN A 124 -47.67 -15.91 -27.01
CA GLN A 124 -47.91 -17.32 -26.70
C GLN A 124 -47.60 -17.65 -25.24
N LYS A 125 -46.54 -17.03 -24.69
CA LYS A 125 -46.13 -17.19 -23.28
C LYS A 125 -47.17 -16.65 -22.30
N GLU A 126 -47.55 -15.37 -22.41
CA GLU A 126 -48.39 -14.74 -21.40
C GLU A 126 -49.35 -13.65 -21.91
N HIS A 127 -48.96 -12.85 -22.91
CA HIS A 127 -49.67 -11.60 -23.20
C HIS A 127 -51.11 -11.81 -23.68
N LYS A 128 -51.41 -12.95 -24.35
CA LYS A 128 -52.74 -13.25 -24.89
C LYS A 128 -53.86 -13.24 -23.85
N ARG A 129 -53.54 -13.55 -22.59
CA ARG A 129 -54.52 -13.60 -21.48
C ARG A 129 -54.72 -12.24 -20.79
N GLN A 130 -53.80 -11.30 -20.99
CA GLN A 130 -53.72 -10.05 -20.25
C GLN A 130 -53.77 -8.80 -21.15
N CYS A 131 -53.88 -9.00 -22.47
CA CYS A 131 -53.91 -7.92 -23.43
C CYS A 131 -55.10 -6.99 -23.18
N ARG A 132 -54.81 -5.69 -23.11
CA ARG A 132 -55.81 -4.63 -22.88
C ARG A 132 -56.20 -3.88 -24.15
N ARG A 133 -55.68 -4.30 -25.30
CA ARG A 133 -56.07 -3.74 -26.59
C ARG A 133 -57.51 -4.16 -26.87
N LYS A 134 -58.43 -3.20 -26.94
CA LYS A 134 -59.83 -3.47 -27.33
C LYS A 134 -59.82 -4.09 -28.74
N ARG A 135 -60.69 -5.09 -28.94
CA ARG A 135 -60.98 -5.60 -30.29
C ARG A 135 -61.58 -4.51 -31.15
#